data_AF-A0A8B8EVL3-F1
#
_entry.id   AF-A0A8B8EVL3-F1
#
_cell.length_a   1.000
_cell.length_b   1.000
_cell.length_c   1.000
_cell.angle_alpha   90.00
_cell.angle_beta   90.00
_cell.angle_gamma   90.00
#
_symmetry.space_group_name_H-M   'P 1'
#
loop_
_entity.id
_entity.type
_entity.pdbx_description
1 polymer ?
#
loop_
_entity_poly.entity_id
_entity_poly.type
_entity_poly.pdbx_seq_one_letter_code
_entity_poly.pdbx_strand_id
1 'polypeptide(L)'
;MRVQCILSIVFFLIYMAHGMDIPTKVRALFHKVKHAQVTKSSQGVPPFSWTKDKGLFESNVKLYFHGSFSEFALREVFKIFDNNNFATSWITIALLEVHDFNRNKTLIDKEMILNAVKAIGNFDDKNKINASIQTFWPQAYNASVATWQSAPHNLLKFFSLLDYIPWALILKFLKKIGIADADMIKNIQQILQERDTYIKAFHIPADFDDTFVNIGLGSLLKEKSKSFPKSFSTWSERNSNLHSVFTILKKYAYRPMSTESNINTVDPRTYFYLRHFLEKSKSAGETLALIPTWVQNIEESRKGYYKGNVMPFNVNNIDVTVAANGIYGITNGVLSNLLPNSLLDDPDIQQIYLNTSALIAHEIKTNLTNRKDLALTYYPSEYEFYWFVSRTFSKLQEYSQQQELHPIMKHVRKILGDALCHEMTSHLLQSYKSDEEGSVYFDDFLGNGDISLQNKTIMRGEDRIFTTSMAANALITSWTVYDPVRKRLMWLKEVPTKVVDVVKKAVIWIYKNVLSGKYRPWNAFFSGSVKSFNSMPWWYPSNRKEYLNGSAIINDTQIPSSDTIIAMQGVQSPEWYRRQLNQKHFGFHVPIVFHGYNAGKDSGFPFWSSEPYTYVSAMLALVKYDSLVL
;
A
#
# COMPACT_ATOMS: atom_id res chain seq x y z
N MET A 1 -27.10 7.74 -44.30
CA MET A 1 -26.01 6.75 -44.11
C MET A 1 -24.65 7.19 -44.63
N ARG A 2 -24.48 7.63 -45.90
CA ARG A 2 -23.14 7.98 -46.45
C ARG A 2 -22.44 9.18 -45.78
N VAL A 3 -23.17 10.20 -45.34
CA VAL A 3 -22.58 11.39 -44.67
C VAL A 3 -22.09 11.09 -43.25
N GLN A 4 -22.77 10.18 -42.54
CA GLN A 4 -22.38 9.75 -41.18
C GLN A 4 -21.12 8.89 -41.19
N CYS A 5 -20.96 7.97 -42.15
CA CYS A 5 -19.72 7.21 -42.33
C CYS A 5 -18.54 8.12 -42.69
N ILE A 6 -18.74 9.14 -43.53
CA ILE A 6 -17.67 10.07 -43.91
C ILE A 6 -17.28 10.95 -42.72
N LEU A 7 -18.23 11.46 -41.94
CA LEU A 7 -17.95 12.21 -40.71
C LEU A 7 -17.24 11.36 -39.64
N SER A 8 -17.62 10.09 -39.46
CA SER A 8 -16.92 9.18 -38.55
C SER A 8 -15.50 8.86 -39.02
N ILE A 9 -15.29 8.66 -40.33
CA ILE A 9 -13.94 8.46 -40.90
C ILE A 9 -13.11 9.74 -40.79
N VAL A 10 -13.70 10.92 -40.99
CA VAL A 10 -13.01 12.21 -40.84
C VAL A 10 -12.69 12.50 -39.37
N PHE A 11 -13.58 12.21 -38.42
CA PHE A 11 -13.28 12.29 -36.98
C PHE A 11 -12.21 11.27 -36.57
N PHE A 12 -12.27 10.05 -37.09
CA PHE A 12 -11.27 9.01 -36.85
C PHE A 12 -9.92 9.42 -37.45
N LEU A 13 -9.88 10.00 -38.64
CA LEU A 13 -8.67 10.52 -39.29
C LEU A 13 -8.14 11.79 -38.61
N ILE A 14 -8.99 12.68 -38.11
CA ILE A 14 -8.58 13.86 -37.31
C ILE A 14 -8.03 13.42 -35.95
N TYR A 15 -8.63 12.39 -35.33
CA TYR A 15 -8.17 11.79 -34.07
C TYR A 15 -6.87 10.99 -34.25
N MET A 16 -6.70 10.33 -35.40
CA MET A 16 -5.45 9.66 -35.78
C MET A 16 -4.36 10.67 -36.21
N ALA A 17 -4.75 11.83 -36.75
CA ALA A 17 -3.85 12.90 -37.17
C ALA A 17 -3.37 13.79 -36.01
N HIS A 18 -4.13 13.87 -34.91
CA HIS A 18 -3.69 14.51 -33.67
C HIS A 18 -3.21 13.42 -32.71
N GLY A 19 -1.90 13.15 -32.70
CA GLY A 19 -1.29 12.34 -31.65
C GLY A 19 -1.71 12.80 -30.25
N MET A 20 -1.65 11.90 -29.26
CA MET A 20 -2.05 12.24 -27.87
C MET A 20 -1.34 13.51 -27.39
N ASP A 21 -2.09 14.58 -27.09
CA ASP A 21 -1.55 15.77 -26.41
C ASP A 21 -1.36 15.47 -24.91
N ILE A 22 -0.35 14.64 -24.62
CA ILE A 22 0.04 14.24 -23.28
C ILE A 22 0.35 15.47 -22.41
N PRO A 23 1.13 16.48 -22.86
CA PRO A 23 1.43 17.66 -22.05
C PRO A 23 0.18 18.39 -21.52
N THR A 24 -0.85 18.58 -22.36
CA THR A 24 -2.10 19.22 -21.91
C THR A 24 -2.87 18.33 -20.94
N LYS A 25 -2.94 17.02 -21.20
CA LYS A 25 -3.61 16.07 -20.28
C LYS A 25 -2.94 16.06 -18.90
N VAL A 26 -1.61 16.04 -18.87
CA VAL A 26 -0.81 16.05 -17.63
C VAL A 26 -1.02 17.36 -16.85
N ARG A 27 -1.12 18.52 -17.52
CA ARG A 27 -1.48 19.78 -16.86
C ARG A 27 -2.87 19.73 -16.22
N ALA A 28 -3.86 19.19 -16.92
CA ALA A 28 -5.21 19.05 -16.39
C ALA A 28 -5.27 18.14 -15.15
N LEU A 29 -4.53 17.02 -15.17
CA LEU A 29 -4.38 16.15 -14.01
C LEU A 29 -3.65 16.84 -12.86
N PHE A 30 -2.58 17.57 -13.14
CA PHE A 30 -1.85 18.33 -12.12
C PHE A 30 -2.77 19.34 -11.41
N HIS A 31 -3.66 20.00 -12.13
CA HIS A 31 -4.66 20.89 -11.51
C HIS A 31 -5.60 20.15 -10.55
N LYS A 32 -6.02 18.92 -10.87
CA LYS A 32 -6.83 18.08 -9.96
C LYS A 32 -6.04 17.73 -8.69
N VAL A 33 -4.77 17.32 -8.84
CA VAL A 33 -3.88 17.01 -7.71
C VAL A 33 -3.65 18.23 -6.83
N LYS A 34 -3.29 19.37 -7.43
CA LYS A 34 -3.03 20.62 -6.70
C LYS A 34 -4.26 21.12 -5.94
N HIS A 35 -5.45 21.03 -6.53
CA HIS A 35 -6.70 21.43 -5.87
C HIS A 35 -7.06 20.52 -4.68
N ALA A 36 -6.58 19.28 -4.67
CA ALA A 36 -6.83 18.33 -3.59
C ALA A 36 -5.90 18.51 -2.37
N GLN A 37 -4.88 19.38 -2.44
CA GLN A 37 -4.07 19.72 -1.28
C GLN A 37 -4.84 20.66 -0.34
N VAL A 38 -4.87 20.34 0.95
CA VAL A 38 -5.46 21.18 1.98
C VAL A 38 -4.61 22.44 2.16
N THR A 39 -5.14 23.61 1.79
CA THR A 39 -4.39 24.88 1.84
C THR A 39 -4.46 25.58 3.21
N LYS A 40 -5.47 25.27 4.02
CA LYS A 40 -5.69 25.81 5.37
C LYS A 40 -6.22 24.71 6.29
N SER A 41 -5.68 24.61 7.50
CA SER A 41 -6.22 23.70 8.49
C SER A 41 -7.62 24.15 8.91
N SER A 42 -8.52 23.22 9.13
CA SER A 42 -9.89 23.48 9.57
C SER A 42 -10.33 22.45 10.60
N GLN A 43 -10.96 22.90 11.67
CA GLN A 43 -11.69 22.00 12.57
C GLN A 43 -13.03 21.64 11.91
N GLY A 44 -13.32 20.35 11.83
CA GLY A 44 -14.59 19.85 11.30
C GLY A 44 -15.66 19.68 12.38
N VAL A 45 -16.91 19.61 11.94
CA VAL A 45 -18.07 19.22 12.73
C VAL A 45 -18.68 17.97 12.08
N PRO A 46 -18.21 16.75 12.45
CA PRO A 46 -18.75 15.52 11.92
C PRO A 46 -20.26 15.36 12.20
N PRO A 47 -21.04 14.76 11.29
CA PRO A 47 -20.64 14.24 9.98
C PRO A 47 -20.70 15.29 8.86
N PHE A 48 -21.00 16.57 9.16
CA PHE A 48 -21.21 17.62 8.16
C PHE A 48 -19.91 18.14 7.54
N SER A 49 -18.84 18.19 8.33
CA SER A 49 -17.49 18.54 7.86
C SER A 49 -16.43 17.82 8.67
N TRP A 50 -15.28 17.54 8.03
CA TRP A 50 -14.18 16.81 8.63
C TRP A 50 -13.04 17.75 9.03
N THR A 51 -12.29 17.40 10.08
CA THR A 51 -11.04 18.11 10.41
C THR A 51 -10.01 17.83 9.31
N LYS A 52 -9.34 18.87 8.82
CA LYS A 52 -8.34 18.77 7.75
C LYS A 52 -7.07 19.51 8.15
N ASP A 53 -5.92 18.91 7.91
CA ASP A 53 -4.62 19.50 8.23
C ASP A 53 -3.94 20.07 6.99
N LYS A 54 -3.45 21.31 7.10
CA LYS A 54 -2.77 22.01 6.01
C LYS A 54 -1.58 21.21 5.49
N GLY A 55 -1.47 21.15 4.17
CA GLY A 55 -0.37 20.53 3.44
C GLY A 55 -0.62 19.07 3.07
N LEU A 56 -1.55 18.40 3.73
CA LEU A 56 -1.97 17.04 3.37
C LEU A 56 -2.79 17.02 2.08
N PHE A 57 -2.72 15.92 1.35
CA PHE A 57 -3.58 15.65 0.21
C PHE A 57 -4.82 14.87 0.63
N GLU A 58 -5.92 15.05 -0.10
CA GLU A 58 -7.16 14.33 0.18
C GLU A 58 -6.97 12.81 0.13
N SER A 59 -7.34 12.17 1.24
CA SER A 59 -7.45 10.73 1.42
C SER A 59 -8.70 10.46 2.25
N ASN A 60 -9.38 9.34 1.97
CA ASN A 60 -10.61 9.00 2.68
C ASN A 60 -10.63 7.53 3.09
N VAL A 61 -11.09 7.28 4.31
CA VAL A 61 -11.51 5.95 4.76
C VAL A 61 -12.85 5.64 4.11
N LYS A 62 -12.92 4.46 3.52
CA LYS A 62 -14.10 3.88 2.90
C LYS A 62 -14.32 2.48 3.45
N LEU A 63 -15.53 1.97 3.33
CA LEU A 63 -15.84 0.58 3.62
C LEU A 63 -16.13 -0.13 2.29
N TYR A 64 -15.42 -1.22 2.05
CA TYR A 64 -15.68 -2.05 0.89
C TYR A 64 -16.83 -2.99 1.20
N PHE A 65 -17.89 -2.88 0.42
CA PHE A 65 -18.98 -3.86 0.31
C PHE A 65 -19.14 -4.17 -1.16
N HIS A 66 -19.68 -5.31 -1.53
CA HIS A 66 -20.06 -5.58 -2.91
C HIS A 66 -21.31 -6.46 -2.94
N GLY A 67 -22.13 -6.25 -3.95
CA GLY A 67 -23.36 -7.00 -4.11
C GLY A 67 -24.48 -6.11 -4.62
N SER A 68 -25.53 -5.92 -3.83
CA SER A 68 -26.73 -5.23 -4.30
C SER A 68 -26.48 -3.74 -4.59
N PHE A 69 -27.46 -3.08 -5.22
CA PHE A 69 -27.39 -1.63 -5.45
C PHE A 69 -27.29 -0.83 -4.14
N SER A 70 -27.89 -1.29 -3.04
CA SER A 70 -27.81 -0.60 -1.75
C SER A 70 -26.39 -0.64 -1.18
N GLU A 71 -25.65 -1.74 -1.39
CA GLU A 71 -24.26 -1.90 -0.97
C GLU A 71 -23.33 -1.00 -1.80
N PHE A 72 -23.56 -0.91 -3.10
CA PHE A 72 -22.91 0.09 -3.95
C PHE A 72 -23.19 1.51 -3.44
N ALA A 73 -24.44 1.84 -3.12
CA ALA A 73 -24.81 3.16 -2.59
C ALA A 73 -24.14 3.43 -1.23
N LEU A 74 -24.07 2.44 -0.34
CA LEU A 74 -23.39 2.55 0.94
C LEU A 74 -21.88 2.81 0.75
N ARG A 75 -21.23 2.10 -0.19
CA ARG A 75 -19.82 2.28 -0.56
C ARG A 75 -19.54 3.66 -1.16
N GLU A 76 -20.49 4.24 -1.90
CA GLU A 76 -20.39 5.60 -2.44
C GLU A 76 -20.53 6.67 -1.36
N VAL A 77 -21.49 6.49 -0.43
CA VAL A 77 -21.81 7.49 0.60
C VAL A 77 -20.83 7.46 1.78
N PHE A 78 -20.34 6.29 2.17
CA PHE A 78 -19.38 6.18 3.28
C PHE A 78 -18.00 6.70 2.86
N LYS A 79 -17.71 7.95 3.23
CA LYS A 79 -16.46 8.64 2.93
C LYS A 79 -16.07 9.55 4.10
N ILE A 80 -15.03 9.17 4.83
CA ILE A 80 -14.51 9.94 5.97
C ILE A 80 -13.12 10.44 5.61
N PHE A 81 -12.92 11.76 5.61
CA PHE A 81 -11.61 12.35 5.32
C PHE A 81 -10.59 11.91 6.37
N ASP A 82 -9.41 11.48 5.93
CA ASP A 82 -8.35 10.97 6.79
C ASP A 82 -7.08 11.81 6.65
N ASN A 83 -6.57 12.30 7.78
CA ASN A 83 -5.29 13.00 7.85
C ASN A 83 -4.21 11.95 8.07
N ASN A 84 -3.69 11.35 6.99
CA ASN A 84 -2.57 10.39 7.07
C ASN A 84 -1.32 10.89 6.34
N ASN A 85 -0.17 10.41 6.82
CA ASN A 85 1.13 10.65 6.20
C ASN A 85 1.21 10.00 4.82
N PHE A 86 0.76 8.76 4.74
CA PHE A 86 1.02 7.85 3.63
C PHE A 86 0.62 8.41 2.27
N ALA A 87 -0.64 8.80 2.08
CA ALA A 87 -1.12 9.32 0.79
C ALA A 87 -0.36 10.60 0.40
N THR A 88 -0.10 11.48 1.37
CA THR A 88 0.62 12.74 1.15
C THR A 88 2.06 12.46 0.73
N SER A 89 2.74 11.51 1.37
CA SER A 89 4.09 11.09 1.03
C SER A 89 4.18 10.52 -0.38
N TRP A 90 3.30 9.59 -0.75
CA TRP A 90 3.31 8.98 -2.10
C TRP A 90 2.96 9.96 -3.21
N ILE A 91 1.97 10.83 -3.00
CA ILE A 91 1.66 11.89 -3.96
C ILE A 91 2.86 12.80 -4.15
N THR A 92 3.53 13.20 -3.06
CA THR A 92 4.72 14.06 -3.12
C THR A 92 5.87 13.38 -3.86
N ILE A 93 6.13 12.10 -3.57
CA ILE A 93 7.11 11.27 -4.25
C ILE A 93 6.82 11.21 -5.76
N ALA A 94 5.59 10.87 -6.15
CA ALA A 94 5.20 10.77 -7.55
C ALA A 94 5.30 12.12 -8.28
N LEU A 95 4.96 13.23 -7.62
CA LEU A 95 5.14 14.57 -8.18
C LEU A 95 6.63 14.90 -8.41
N LEU A 96 7.51 14.53 -7.48
CA LEU A 96 8.96 14.70 -7.64
C LEU A 96 9.50 13.85 -8.79
N GLU A 97 8.99 12.63 -8.99
CA GLU A 97 9.34 11.82 -10.15
C GLU A 97 8.80 12.42 -11.47
N VAL A 98 7.55 12.92 -11.48
CA VAL A 98 6.99 13.64 -12.64
C VAL A 98 7.84 14.86 -13.01
N HIS A 99 8.41 15.56 -12.02
CA HIS A 99 9.31 16.69 -12.27
C HIS A 99 10.56 16.28 -13.08
N ASP A 100 11.04 15.04 -12.99
CA ASP A 100 12.21 14.61 -13.75
C ASP A 100 11.92 14.38 -15.23
N PHE A 101 10.74 13.85 -15.55
CA PHE A 101 10.34 13.53 -16.92
C PHE A 101 9.62 14.68 -17.63
N ASN A 102 9.25 15.73 -16.90
CA ASN A 102 8.75 16.95 -17.52
C ASN A 102 9.89 17.71 -18.23
N ARG A 103 9.81 17.86 -19.55
CA ARG A 103 10.82 18.51 -20.41
C ARG A 103 11.32 19.86 -19.87
N ASN A 104 10.45 20.66 -19.25
CA ASN A 104 10.80 21.97 -18.73
C ASN A 104 10.96 22.01 -17.20
N LYS A 105 10.65 20.92 -16.48
CA LYS A 105 10.73 20.82 -15.01
C LYS A 105 10.00 21.95 -14.25
N THR A 106 9.02 22.60 -14.88
CA THR A 106 8.32 23.79 -14.34
C THR A 106 6.90 23.51 -13.87
N LEU A 107 6.33 22.36 -14.20
CA LEU A 107 4.95 22.04 -13.87
C LEU A 107 4.71 21.94 -12.36
N ILE A 108 5.67 21.36 -11.63
CA ILE A 108 5.50 21.04 -10.22
C ILE A 108 5.73 22.28 -9.37
N ASP A 109 4.69 22.65 -8.62
CA ASP A 109 4.70 23.80 -7.73
C ASP A 109 5.58 23.53 -6.50
N LYS A 110 6.63 24.35 -6.34
CA LYS A 110 7.59 24.23 -5.23
C LYS A 110 6.95 24.50 -3.86
N GLU A 111 5.99 25.43 -3.78
CA GLU A 111 5.30 25.72 -2.52
C GLU A 111 4.39 24.55 -2.11
N MET A 112 3.74 23.91 -3.08
CA MET A 112 2.92 22.72 -2.84
C MET A 112 3.76 21.58 -2.23
N ILE A 113 4.95 21.31 -2.78
CA ILE A 113 5.89 20.32 -2.24
C ILE A 113 6.36 20.73 -0.84
N LEU A 114 6.70 22.00 -0.62
CA LEU A 114 7.11 22.49 0.70
C LEU A 114 6.00 22.34 1.75
N ASN A 115 4.75 22.63 1.40
CA ASN A 115 3.60 22.45 2.30
C ASN A 115 3.39 20.98 2.66
N ALA A 116 3.52 20.07 1.70
CA ALA A 116 3.43 18.63 1.95
C ALA A 116 4.55 18.15 2.89
N VAL A 117 5.80 18.52 2.62
CA VAL A 117 6.96 18.15 3.48
C VAL A 117 6.80 18.68 4.91
N LYS A 118 6.31 19.91 5.08
CA LYS A 118 6.00 20.47 6.40
C LYS A 118 4.92 19.70 7.14
N ALA A 119 3.91 19.23 6.41
CA ALA A 119 2.82 18.44 6.99
C ALA A 119 3.30 17.05 7.41
N ILE A 120 4.07 16.37 6.55
CA ILE A 120 4.70 15.06 6.82
C ILE A 120 5.58 15.11 8.08
N GLY A 121 6.34 16.18 8.29
CA GLY A 121 7.15 16.36 9.51
C GLY A 121 6.37 16.49 10.83
N ASN A 122 5.03 16.38 10.83
CA ASN A 122 4.21 16.31 12.05
C ASN A 122 3.86 14.87 12.46
N PHE A 123 4.31 13.87 11.70
CA PHE A 123 4.03 12.45 11.90
C PHE A 123 5.18 11.69 12.56
N ASP A 124 6.18 12.41 13.08
CA ASP A 124 7.26 11.83 13.88
C ASP A 124 6.69 11.07 15.10
N ASP A 125 7.24 9.89 15.41
CA ASP A 125 6.86 9.13 16.60
C ASP A 125 7.40 9.79 17.87
N LYS A 126 6.54 10.52 18.57
CA LYS A 126 6.85 11.24 19.81
C LYS A 126 7.09 10.31 20.99
N ASN A 127 6.82 9.01 20.87
CA ASN A 127 7.21 8.02 21.88
C ASN A 127 8.67 7.56 21.73
N LYS A 128 9.36 7.90 20.63
CA LYS A 128 10.76 7.56 20.36
C LYS A 128 11.59 8.84 20.26
N ILE A 129 12.10 9.30 21.41
CA ILE A 129 12.85 10.56 21.51
C ILE A 129 14.09 10.51 20.60
N ASN A 130 14.30 11.58 19.82
CA ASN A 130 15.44 11.75 18.92
C ASN A 130 15.60 10.62 17.88
N ALA A 131 14.48 10.04 17.42
CA ALA A 131 14.48 9.05 16.35
C ALA A 131 13.73 9.56 15.11
N SER A 132 14.20 9.22 13.92
CA SER A 132 13.57 9.58 12.65
C SER A 132 12.56 8.51 12.20
N ILE A 133 11.64 8.15 13.10
CA ILE A 133 10.58 7.16 12.91
C ILE A 133 9.26 7.89 12.65
N GLN A 134 8.48 7.41 11.69
CA GLN A 134 7.19 7.99 11.31
C GLN A 134 6.02 7.13 11.77
N THR A 135 4.87 7.78 11.90
CA THR A 135 3.57 7.17 12.18
C THR A 135 2.61 7.42 11.02
N PHE A 136 1.62 6.53 10.85
CA PHE A 136 0.61 6.69 9.80
C PHE A 136 -0.34 7.88 10.07
N TRP A 137 -0.78 8.05 11.32
CA TRP A 137 -1.64 9.16 11.77
C TRP A 137 -0.93 10.11 12.73
N PRO A 138 -1.35 11.39 12.80
CA PRO A 138 -0.83 12.33 13.78
C PRO A 138 -1.04 11.80 15.21
N GLN A 139 -0.04 12.00 16.05
CA GLN A 139 -0.13 11.58 17.44
C GLN A 139 -0.74 12.66 18.35
N ALA A 140 -1.70 12.25 19.17
CA ALA A 140 -2.25 13.03 20.28
C ALA A 140 -1.76 12.50 21.63
N TYR A 141 -1.43 13.39 22.57
CA TYR A 141 -0.96 12.97 23.90
C TYR A 141 -2.14 12.62 24.79
N ASN A 142 -2.13 11.41 25.35
CA ASN A 142 -3.10 10.98 26.34
C ASN A 142 -2.49 11.10 27.75
N ALA A 143 -2.94 12.12 28.48
CA ALA A 143 -2.43 12.43 29.81
C ALA A 143 -2.75 11.34 30.85
N SER A 144 -3.86 10.62 30.70
CA SER A 144 -4.29 9.58 31.65
C SER A 144 -3.37 8.35 31.65
N VAL A 145 -2.73 8.06 30.52
CA VAL A 145 -1.79 6.93 30.37
C VAL A 145 -0.36 7.37 30.01
N ALA A 146 -0.11 8.69 30.04
CA ALA A 146 1.16 9.33 29.74
C ALA A 146 1.84 8.81 28.46
N THR A 147 1.08 8.71 27.36
CA THR A 147 1.55 8.12 26.09
C THR A 147 0.99 8.88 24.89
N TRP A 148 1.75 9.00 23.82
CA TRP A 148 1.27 9.52 22.54
C TRP A 148 0.59 8.42 21.74
N GLN A 149 -0.62 8.68 21.26
CA GLN A 149 -1.46 7.72 20.54
C GLN A 149 -1.64 8.17 19.09
N SER A 150 -1.34 7.28 18.14
CA SER A 150 -1.59 7.48 16.70
C SER A 150 -2.92 6.84 16.34
N ALA A 151 -3.88 7.64 15.84
CA ALA A 151 -5.22 7.19 15.48
C ALA A 151 -5.92 8.12 14.48
N PRO A 152 -6.89 7.63 13.68
CA PRO A 152 -7.62 8.43 12.70
C PRO A 152 -8.69 9.27 13.39
N HIS A 153 -8.36 10.51 13.73
CA HIS A 153 -9.21 11.43 14.50
C HIS A 153 -10.65 11.54 13.99
N ASN A 154 -10.83 11.74 12.67
CA ASN A 154 -12.17 11.90 12.09
C ASN A 154 -13.00 10.62 12.16
N LEU A 155 -12.36 9.46 11.96
CA LEU A 155 -13.03 8.15 12.03
C LEU A 155 -13.44 7.81 13.46
N LEU A 156 -12.57 8.07 14.45
CA LEU A 156 -12.92 7.88 15.86
C LEU A 156 -14.06 8.82 16.29
N LYS A 157 -14.03 10.08 15.87
CA LYS A 157 -15.16 11.00 16.08
C LYS A 157 -16.44 10.49 15.44
N PHE A 158 -16.39 10.01 14.20
CA PHE A 158 -17.57 9.41 13.56
C PHE A 158 -18.13 8.25 14.38
N PHE A 159 -17.30 7.33 14.86
CA PHE A 159 -17.76 6.23 15.70
C PHE A 159 -18.40 6.69 17.02
N SER A 160 -17.87 7.73 17.66
CA SER A 160 -18.48 8.31 18.87
C SER A 160 -19.86 8.93 18.62
N LEU A 161 -20.15 9.39 17.39
CA LEU A 161 -21.47 9.93 17.06
C LEU A 161 -22.53 8.84 16.90
N LEU A 162 -22.13 7.61 16.61
CA LEU A 162 -23.07 6.50 16.40
C LEU A 162 -23.91 6.20 17.64
N ASP A 163 -23.41 6.52 18.84
CA ASP A 163 -24.13 6.37 20.12
C ASP A 163 -25.39 7.23 20.21
N TYR A 164 -25.40 8.39 19.54
CA TYR A 164 -26.47 9.37 19.66
C TYR A 164 -27.52 9.24 18.55
N ILE A 165 -27.32 8.32 17.61
CA ILE A 165 -28.17 8.15 16.44
C ILE A 165 -29.18 7.03 16.70
N PRO A 166 -30.50 7.25 16.52
CA PRO A 166 -31.53 6.23 16.72
C PRO A 166 -31.57 5.24 15.53
N TRP A 167 -30.51 4.45 15.36
CA TRP A 167 -30.30 3.56 14.22
C TRP A 167 -31.45 2.59 13.97
N ALA A 168 -32.06 2.05 15.03
CA ALA A 168 -33.22 1.15 14.88
C ALA A 168 -34.39 1.83 14.16
N LEU A 169 -34.67 3.11 14.47
CA LEU A 169 -35.72 3.88 13.82
C LEU A 169 -35.33 4.23 12.38
N ILE A 170 -34.08 4.65 12.16
CA ILE A 170 -33.55 5.01 10.83
C ILE A 170 -33.59 3.80 9.90
N LEU A 171 -33.04 2.66 10.31
CA LEU A 171 -33.02 1.44 9.50
C LEU A 171 -34.43 0.95 9.18
N LYS A 172 -35.36 1.02 10.15
CA LYS A 172 -36.78 0.69 9.92
C LYS A 172 -37.41 1.64 8.89
N PHE A 173 -37.12 2.94 8.97
CA PHE A 173 -37.61 3.93 8.02
C PHE A 173 -37.02 3.71 6.61
N LEU A 174 -35.70 3.58 6.48
CA LEU A 174 -35.01 3.33 5.21
C LEU A 174 -35.51 2.05 4.53
N LYS A 175 -35.76 0.99 5.31
CA LYS A 175 -36.41 -0.23 4.82
C LYS A 175 -37.81 0.03 4.28
N LYS A 176 -38.61 0.80 5.02
CA LYS A 176 -40.01 1.11 4.66
C LYS A 176 -40.12 1.90 3.35
N ILE A 177 -39.17 2.80 3.09
CA ILE A 177 -39.15 3.61 1.85
C ILE A 177 -38.36 2.96 0.71
N GLY A 178 -37.87 1.73 0.89
CA GLY A 178 -37.19 0.95 -0.15
C GLY A 178 -35.75 1.40 -0.45
N ILE A 179 -35.12 2.22 0.39
CA ILE A 179 -33.72 2.63 0.23
C ILE A 179 -32.76 1.56 0.75
N ALA A 180 -33.07 0.96 1.90
CA ALA A 180 -32.24 -0.08 2.51
C ALA A 180 -32.88 -1.46 2.33
N ASP A 181 -32.12 -2.39 1.76
CA ASP A 181 -32.47 -3.82 1.71
C ASP A 181 -31.90 -4.57 2.93
N ALA A 182 -32.12 -5.89 2.95
CA ALA A 182 -31.66 -6.74 4.06
C ALA A 182 -30.14 -6.71 4.24
N ASP A 183 -29.39 -6.66 3.13
CA ASP A 183 -27.93 -6.70 3.14
C ASP A 183 -27.34 -5.39 3.70
N MET A 184 -27.84 -4.23 3.24
CA MET A 184 -27.44 -2.94 3.81
C MET A 184 -27.74 -2.85 5.32
N ILE A 185 -28.92 -3.33 5.75
CA ILE A 185 -29.30 -3.33 7.16
C ILE A 185 -28.35 -4.22 7.97
N LYS A 186 -28.06 -5.44 7.48
CA LYS A 186 -27.12 -6.37 8.11
C LYS A 186 -25.73 -5.72 8.24
N ASN A 187 -25.21 -5.12 7.18
CA ASN A 187 -23.90 -4.48 7.17
C ASN A 187 -23.82 -3.32 8.17
N ILE A 188 -24.84 -2.45 8.23
CA ILE A 188 -24.89 -1.35 9.21
C ILE A 188 -24.96 -1.92 10.64
N GLN A 189 -25.79 -2.94 10.88
CA GLN A 189 -25.88 -3.57 12.19
C GLN A 189 -24.55 -4.20 12.64
N GLN A 190 -23.83 -4.84 11.71
CA GLN A 190 -22.51 -5.39 12.01
C GLN A 190 -21.51 -4.30 12.39
N ILE A 191 -21.46 -3.18 11.65
CA ILE A 191 -20.60 -2.03 12.00
C ILE A 191 -20.91 -1.52 13.41
N LEU A 192 -22.20 -1.42 13.76
CA LEU A 192 -22.63 -0.96 15.08
C LEU A 192 -22.23 -1.95 16.19
N GLN A 193 -22.35 -3.25 15.95
CA GLN A 193 -21.96 -4.30 16.90
C GLN A 193 -20.44 -4.38 17.09
N GLU A 194 -19.67 -4.19 16.02
CA GLU A 194 -18.21 -4.30 16.01
C GLU A 194 -17.49 -2.98 16.31
N ARG A 195 -18.23 -1.89 16.57
CA ARG A 195 -17.68 -0.53 16.73
C ARG A 195 -16.49 -0.45 17.68
N ASP A 196 -16.61 -1.01 18.88
CA ASP A 196 -15.56 -0.90 19.89
C ASP A 196 -14.30 -1.67 19.47
N THR A 197 -14.47 -2.75 18.70
CA THR A 197 -13.37 -3.48 18.07
C THR A 197 -12.66 -2.60 17.04
N TYR A 198 -13.40 -1.88 16.19
CA TYR A 198 -12.83 -0.93 15.24
C TYR A 198 -12.08 0.22 15.94
N ILE A 199 -12.69 0.86 16.96
CA ILE A 199 -12.07 1.95 17.72
C ILE A 199 -10.71 1.51 18.29
N LYS A 200 -10.66 0.32 18.87
CA LYS A 200 -9.43 -0.25 19.42
C LYS A 200 -8.41 -0.59 18.33
N ALA A 201 -8.83 -1.20 17.22
CA ALA A 201 -7.95 -1.60 16.13
C ALA A 201 -7.25 -0.42 15.42
N PHE A 202 -7.84 0.79 15.48
CA PHE A 202 -7.27 2.00 14.87
C PHE A 202 -6.29 2.77 15.76
N HIS A 203 -5.84 2.18 16.87
CA HIS A 203 -4.73 2.70 17.67
C HIS A 203 -3.48 1.86 17.40
N ILE A 204 -2.57 2.39 16.59
CA ILE A 204 -1.40 1.64 16.08
C ILE A 204 -0.08 2.30 16.47
N PRO A 205 1.02 1.55 16.57
CA PRO A 205 2.35 2.10 16.74
C PRO A 205 2.87 2.68 15.43
N ALA A 206 4.04 3.30 15.50
CA ALA A 206 4.84 3.57 14.31
C ALA A 206 5.19 2.28 13.55
N ASP A 207 5.46 2.41 12.26
CA ASP A 207 5.80 1.30 11.37
C ASP A 207 7.02 1.63 10.50
N PHE A 208 7.59 0.59 9.91
CA PHE A 208 8.68 0.71 8.95
C PHE A 208 8.20 1.19 7.58
N ASP A 209 6.89 1.17 7.32
CA ASP A 209 6.32 1.57 6.05
C ASP A 209 6.44 3.08 5.84
N ASP A 210 5.75 3.87 6.66
CA ASP A 210 5.81 5.33 6.64
C ASP A 210 7.24 5.84 6.89
N THR A 211 8.00 5.13 7.73
CA THR A 211 9.40 5.48 8.03
C THR A 211 10.28 5.38 6.79
N PHE A 212 10.26 4.26 6.06
CA PHE A 212 11.10 4.10 4.87
C PHE A 212 10.54 4.81 3.63
N VAL A 213 9.24 5.01 3.53
CA VAL A 213 8.64 5.94 2.55
C VAL A 213 9.18 7.35 2.76
N ASN A 214 9.26 7.82 4.01
CA ASN A 214 9.81 9.14 4.34
C ASN A 214 11.31 9.24 4.05
N ILE A 215 12.12 8.19 4.29
CA ILE A 215 13.53 8.14 3.85
C ILE A 215 13.62 8.19 2.31
N GLY A 216 12.74 7.47 1.61
CA GLY A 216 12.64 7.51 0.16
C GLY A 216 12.31 8.90 -0.38
N LEU A 217 11.41 9.64 0.28
CA LEU A 217 11.11 11.04 -0.01
C LEU A 217 12.33 11.93 0.22
N GLY A 218 13.01 11.79 1.36
CA GLY A 218 14.25 12.52 1.66
C GLY A 218 15.33 12.30 0.61
N SER A 219 15.44 11.08 0.09
CA SER A 219 16.41 10.72 -0.96
C SER A 219 16.11 11.47 -2.26
N LEU A 220 14.84 11.51 -2.68
CA LEU A 220 14.44 12.28 -3.87
C LEU A 220 14.63 13.79 -3.69
N LEU A 221 14.33 14.32 -2.50
CA LEU A 221 14.57 15.73 -2.17
C LEU A 221 16.06 16.07 -2.16
N LYS A 222 16.93 15.17 -1.68
CA LYS A 222 18.39 15.32 -1.71
C LYS A 222 18.90 15.42 -3.14
N GLU A 223 18.51 14.49 -4.00
CA GLU A 223 18.87 14.49 -5.43
C GLU A 223 18.40 15.76 -6.14
N LYS A 224 17.25 16.29 -5.71
CA LYS A 224 16.61 17.48 -6.29
C LYS A 224 16.82 18.74 -5.46
N SER A 225 17.81 18.75 -4.57
CA SER A 225 18.07 19.86 -3.66
C SER A 225 18.31 21.20 -4.38
N LYS A 226 18.81 21.18 -5.62
CA LYS A 226 18.92 22.38 -6.47
C LYS A 226 17.55 22.96 -6.87
N SER A 227 16.57 22.10 -7.18
CA SER A 227 15.21 22.52 -7.56
C SER A 227 14.33 22.83 -6.36
N PHE A 228 14.47 22.06 -5.27
CA PHE A 228 13.65 22.13 -4.06
C PHE A 228 14.49 22.31 -2.77
N PRO A 229 15.33 23.34 -2.67
CA PRO A 229 16.27 23.49 -1.54
C PRO A 229 15.55 23.65 -0.20
N LYS A 230 14.46 24.44 -0.16
CA LYS A 230 13.66 24.66 1.05
C LYS A 230 13.02 23.37 1.55
N SER A 231 12.43 22.59 0.64
CA SER A 231 11.80 21.31 0.98
C SER A 231 12.83 20.33 1.53
N PHE A 232 14.03 20.23 0.91
CA PHE A 232 15.09 19.37 1.41
C PHE A 232 15.61 19.82 2.79
N SER A 233 15.82 21.12 3.02
CA SER A 233 16.23 21.66 4.33
C SER A 233 15.20 21.33 5.41
N THR A 234 13.93 21.64 5.16
CA THR A 234 12.83 21.36 6.10
C THR A 234 12.71 19.87 6.43
N TRP A 235 12.85 19.00 5.42
CA TRP A 235 12.86 17.56 5.65
C TRP A 235 14.06 17.11 6.50
N SER A 236 15.26 17.64 6.20
CA SER A 236 16.51 17.26 6.89
C SER A 236 16.52 17.71 8.35
N GLU A 237 15.97 18.88 8.66
CA GLU A 237 15.85 19.39 10.03
C GLU A 237 15.00 18.49 10.92
N ARG A 238 13.96 17.86 10.35
CA ARG A 238 13.08 16.91 11.05
C ARG A 238 13.65 15.50 11.11
N ASN A 239 14.50 15.13 10.16
CA ASN A 239 15.09 13.80 10.02
C ASN A 239 16.60 13.82 10.31
N SER A 240 16.99 14.47 11.40
CA SER A 240 18.40 14.73 11.73
C SER A 240 19.16 13.49 12.22
N ASN A 241 18.46 12.43 12.66
CA ASN A 241 19.06 11.21 13.19
C ASN A 241 18.63 9.96 12.42
N LEU A 242 18.98 9.87 11.13
CA LEU A 242 18.65 8.71 10.30
C LEU A 242 19.29 7.40 10.78
N HIS A 243 20.42 7.47 11.50
CA HIS A 243 21.06 6.28 12.06
C HIS A 243 20.15 5.54 13.06
N SER A 244 19.32 6.27 13.81
CA SER A 244 18.35 5.69 14.73
C SER A 244 17.39 4.70 14.07
N VAL A 245 17.02 4.93 12.81
CA VAL A 245 16.12 4.06 12.05
C VAL A 245 16.73 2.67 11.87
N PHE A 246 18.04 2.59 11.61
CA PHE A 246 18.75 1.33 11.40
C PHE A 246 19.00 0.57 12.70
N THR A 247 19.29 1.28 13.79
CA THR A 247 19.34 0.68 15.13
C THR A 247 17.99 0.07 15.51
N ILE A 248 16.91 0.80 15.22
CA ILE A 248 15.54 0.34 15.45
C ILE A 248 15.17 -0.83 14.54
N LEU A 249 15.54 -0.77 13.25
CA LEU A 249 15.33 -1.86 12.31
C LEU A 249 16.01 -3.15 12.79
N LYS A 250 17.28 -3.09 13.19
CA LYS A 250 18.00 -4.25 13.71
C LYS A 250 17.34 -4.84 14.95
N LYS A 251 16.83 -3.99 15.85
CA LYS A 251 16.13 -4.40 17.08
C LYS A 251 14.85 -5.19 16.79
N TYR A 252 14.07 -4.78 15.79
CA TYR A 252 12.75 -5.37 15.54
C TYR A 252 12.72 -6.36 14.37
N ALA A 253 13.77 -6.46 13.57
CA ALA A 253 13.84 -7.37 12.42
C ALA A 253 13.43 -8.80 12.79
N TYR A 254 12.54 -9.40 12.00
CA TYR A 254 12.09 -10.77 12.21
C TYR A 254 13.20 -11.77 11.87
N ARG A 255 13.60 -12.57 12.85
CA ARG A 255 14.70 -13.55 12.78
C ARG A 255 14.18 -14.94 13.19
N PRO A 256 13.61 -15.71 12.25
CA PRO A 256 12.91 -16.97 12.56
C PRO A 256 13.80 -18.06 13.19
N MET A 257 15.12 -17.99 12.99
CA MET A 257 16.08 -18.94 13.55
C MET A 257 16.72 -18.46 14.86
N SER A 258 16.37 -17.26 15.33
CA SER A 258 16.85 -16.75 16.62
C SER A 258 16.24 -17.52 17.78
N THR A 259 16.94 -17.57 18.92
CA THR A 259 16.41 -18.07 20.19
C THR A 259 15.59 -17.03 20.94
N GLU A 260 15.66 -15.74 20.54
CA GLU A 260 14.94 -14.66 21.20
C GLU A 260 13.48 -14.57 20.74
N SER A 261 12.56 -14.82 21.68
CA SER A 261 11.11 -14.85 21.43
C SER A 261 10.52 -13.57 20.84
N ASN A 262 11.11 -12.40 21.11
CA ASN A 262 10.62 -11.11 20.64
C ASN A 262 10.84 -10.85 19.15
N ILE A 263 11.80 -11.56 18.54
CA ILE A 263 12.19 -11.37 17.14
C ILE A 263 12.00 -12.62 16.29
N ASN A 264 11.81 -13.79 16.88
CA ASN A 264 11.49 -15.03 16.14
C ASN A 264 9.98 -15.36 16.11
N THR A 265 9.13 -14.48 16.63
CA THR A 265 7.67 -14.67 16.70
C THR A 265 6.95 -13.74 15.71
N VAL A 266 5.99 -14.27 14.95
CA VAL A 266 5.26 -13.54 13.90
C VAL A 266 3.79 -13.95 13.82
N ASP A 267 2.97 -13.12 13.18
CA ASP A 267 1.57 -13.40 12.88
C ASP A 267 1.41 -14.76 12.16
N PRO A 268 0.48 -15.63 12.58
CA PRO A 268 0.25 -16.94 11.96
C PRO A 268 -0.01 -16.89 10.44
N ARG A 269 -0.65 -15.82 9.95
CA ARG A 269 -0.92 -15.59 8.52
C ARG A 269 0.36 -15.30 7.76
N THR A 270 1.25 -14.53 8.38
CA THR A 270 2.58 -14.26 7.84
C THR A 270 3.38 -15.54 7.71
N TYR A 271 3.40 -16.37 8.75
CA TYR A 271 4.06 -17.68 8.66
C TYR A 271 3.45 -18.56 7.58
N PHE A 272 2.11 -18.54 7.42
CA PHE A 272 1.42 -19.37 6.43
C PHE A 272 1.92 -19.11 5.00
N TYR A 273 1.97 -17.84 4.57
CA TYR A 273 2.43 -17.52 3.21
C TYR A 273 3.96 -17.64 3.09
N LEU A 274 4.72 -17.29 4.14
CA LEU A 274 6.19 -17.38 4.12
C LEU A 274 6.76 -18.79 4.27
N ARG A 275 5.95 -19.79 4.64
CA ARG A 275 6.43 -21.09 5.13
C ARG A 275 7.50 -21.71 4.22
N HIS A 276 7.25 -21.77 2.92
CA HIS A 276 8.17 -22.40 1.98
C HIS A 276 9.50 -21.66 1.86
N PHE A 277 9.48 -20.33 1.93
CA PHE A 277 10.68 -19.51 1.98
C PHE A 277 11.50 -19.80 3.25
N LEU A 278 10.84 -19.86 4.41
CA LEU A 278 11.48 -20.14 5.70
C LEU A 278 12.05 -21.56 5.79
N GLU A 279 11.29 -22.56 5.32
CA GLU A 279 11.70 -23.97 5.28
C GLU A 279 12.94 -24.15 4.39
N LYS A 280 12.94 -23.51 3.21
CA LYS A 280 14.08 -23.56 2.28
C LYS A 280 15.35 -23.03 2.92
N SER A 281 15.32 -21.82 3.49
CA SER A 281 16.52 -21.25 4.12
C SER A 281 16.98 -22.05 5.33
N LYS A 282 16.05 -22.55 6.16
CA LYS A 282 16.42 -23.44 7.28
C LYS A 282 17.11 -24.72 6.80
N SER A 283 16.60 -25.34 5.74
CA SER A 283 17.18 -26.57 5.18
C SER A 283 18.58 -26.34 4.58
N ALA A 284 18.85 -25.13 4.09
CA ALA A 284 20.16 -24.71 3.58
C ALA A 284 21.14 -24.29 4.71
N GLY A 285 20.71 -24.30 5.97
CA GLY A 285 21.52 -23.79 7.09
C GLY A 285 21.68 -22.27 7.10
N GLU A 286 20.84 -21.55 6.36
CA GLU A 286 20.87 -20.09 6.27
C GLU A 286 20.09 -19.45 7.43
N THR A 287 20.58 -18.31 7.90
CA THR A 287 19.84 -17.46 8.86
C THR A 287 19.14 -16.32 8.12
N LEU A 288 17.93 -16.00 8.57
CA LEU A 288 17.10 -14.95 7.99
C LEU A 288 16.92 -13.77 8.95
N ALA A 289 16.79 -12.59 8.35
CA ALA A 289 16.40 -11.34 9.01
C ALA A 289 15.53 -10.56 8.02
N LEU A 290 14.28 -10.24 8.39
CA LEU A 290 13.30 -9.63 7.50
C LEU A 290 12.75 -8.34 8.11
N ILE A 291 12.46 -7.35 7.26
CA ILE A 291 11.78 -6.10 7.68
C ILE A 291 10.35 -6.45 8.08
N PRO A 292 9.93 -6.25 9.34
CA PRO A 292 8.54 -6.42 9.76
C PRO A 292 7.75 -5.14 9.47
N THR A 293 6.45 -5.15 9.75
CA THR A 293 5.62 -3.95 9.60
C THR A 293 5.84 -2.97 10.75
N TRP A 294 5.67 -3.40 12.00
CA TRP A 294 5.56 -2.49 13.14
C TRP A 294 6.90 -2.24 13.86
N VAL A 295 7.09 -1.03 14.40
CA VAL A 295 8.24 -0.65 15.23
C VAL A 295 7.98 -1.02 16.70
N GLN A 296 7.65 -2.28 16.94
CA GLN A 296 7.29 -2.82 18.26
C GLN A 296 7.52 -4.34 18.31
N ASN A 297 7.82 -4.87 19.49
CA ASN A 297 7.85 -6.31 19.77
C ASN A 297 6.73 -6.72 20.75
N ILE A 298 6.59 -8.02 21.01
CA ILE A 298 5.51 -8.55 21.85
C ILE A 298 5.55 -7.99 23.29
N GLU A 299 6.74 -7.90 23.89
CA GLU A 299 6.89 -7.37 25.24
C GLU A 299 6.46 -5.90 25.34
N GLU A 300 6.85 -5.09 24.36
CA GLU A 300 6.43 -3.69 24.27
C GLU A 300 4.94 -3.57 23.98
N SER A 301 4.38 -4.43 23.13
CA SER A 301 2.94 -4.50 22.83
C SER A 301 2.12 -4.81 24.09
N ARG A 302 2.56 -5.74 24.94
CA ARG A 302 1.92 -6.01 26.24
C ARG A 302 1.85 -4.77 27.14
N LYS A 303 2.94 -4.00 27.19
CA LYS A 303 3.02 -2.75 27.97
C LYS A 303 2.20 -1.62 27.33
N GLY A 304 2.12 -1.59 26.00
CA GLY A 304 1.44 -0.57 25.20
C GLY A 304 -0.06 -0.81 25.01
N TYR A 305 -0.54 -2.04 25.22
CA TYR A 305 -1.93 -2.44 24.98
C TYR A 305 -2.95 -1.53 25.67
N TYR A 306 -2.86 -1.38 27.00
CA TYR A 306 -3.77 -0.51 27.77
C TYR A 306 -3.49 0.99 27.57
N LYS A 307 -2.43 1.33 26.83
CA LYS A 307 -2.02 2.70 26.52
C LYS A 307 -2.42 3.13 25.11
N GLY A 308 -3.12 2.28 24.35
CA GLY A 308 -3.53 2.58 22.97
C GLY A 308 -2.34 2.78 22.01
N ASN A 309 -1.27 2.02 22.21
CA ASN A 309 -0.10 2.00 21.33
C ASN A 309 0.35 0.55 21.14
N VAL A 310 -0.31 -0.18 20.23
CA VAL A 310 -0.22 -1.64 20.16
C VAL A 310 -0.31 -2.17 18.74
N MET A 311 0.54 -3.14 18.40
CA MET A 311 0.43 -3.85 17.13
C MET A 311 -0.97 -4.47 16.97
N PRO A 312 -1.57 -4.44 15.77
CA PRO A 312 -2.75 -5.24 15.46
C PRO A 312 -2.56 -6.69 15.89
N PHE A 313 -3.55 -7.23 16.60
CA PHE A 313 -3.53 -8.58 17.19
C PHE A 313 -2.36 -8.87 18.15
N ASN A 314 -1.66 -7.83 18.65
CA ASN A 314 -0.54 -7.92 19.57
C ASN A 314 0.69 -8.69 19.05
N VAL A 315 0.79 -8.87 17.73
CA VAL A 315 1.88 -9.63 17.09
C VAL A 315 2.32 -8.90 15.84
N ASN A 316 3.64 -8.88 15.58
CA ASN A 316 4.17 -8.27 14.38
C ASN A 316 3.91 -9.16 13.16
N ASN A 317 3.84 -8.55 11.98
CA ASN A 317 3.65 -9.24 10.71
C ASN A 317 4.67 -8.77 9.68
N ILE A 318 4.71 -9.45 8.54
CA ILE A 318 5.49 -9.03 7.39
C ILE A 318 4.51 -8.86 6.24
N ASP A 319 4.37 -7.63 5.77
CA ASP A 319 3.70 -7.29 4.52
C ASP A 319 4.79 -7.06 3.45
N VAL A 320 4.64 -7.69 2.28
CA VAL A 320 5.70 -7.66 1.26
C VAL A 320 5.81 -6.30 0.57
N THR A 321 4.77 -5.48 0.62
CA THR A 321 4.80 -4.09 0.16
C THR A 321 5.49 -3.18 1.16
N VAL A 322 5.28 -3.38 2.46
CA VAL A 322 6.06 -2.69 3.52
C VAL A 322 7.55 -3.03 3.38
N ALA A 323 7.85 -4.32 3.16
CA ALA A 323 9.20 -4.79 2.85
C ALA A 323 9.77 -4.10 1.59
N ALA A 324 8.99 -3.95 0.53
CA ALA A 324 9.41 -3.25 -0.68
C ALA A 324 9.74 -1.77 -0.42
N ASN A 325 8.95 -1.08 0.41
CA ASN A 325 9.21 0.29 0.82
C ASN A 325 10.47 0.40 1.67
N GLY A 326 10.69 -0.55 2.58
CA GLY A 326 11.93 -0.71 3.32
C GLY A 326 13.15 -0.80 2.42
N ILE A 327 13.14 -1.74 1.49
CA ILE A 327 14.23 -1.93 0.51
C ILE A 327 14.43 -0.68 -0.36
N TYR A 328 13.35 -0.03 -0.80
CA TYR A 328 13.43 1.21 -1.57
C TYR A 328 14.10 2.34 -0.76
N GLY A 329 13.67 2.56 0.49
CA GLY A 329 14.23 3.57 1.38
C GLY A 329 15.73 3.39 1.64
N ILE A 330 16.17 2.14 1.89
CA ILE A 330 17.59 1.82 2.07
C ILE A 330 18.37 2.06 0.77
N THR A 331 17.88 1.52 -0.34
CA THR A 331 18.54 1.62 -1.66
C THR A 331 18.73 3.08 -2.05
N ASN A 332 17.66 3.85 -2.04
CA ASN A 332 17.69 5.23 -2.50
C ASN A 332 18.40 6.14 -1.51
N GLY A 333 18.33 5.85 -0.20
CA GLY A 333 19.07 6.57 0.81
C GLY A 333 20.58 6.48 0.57
N VAL A 334 21.09 5.28 0.31
CA VAL A 334 22.52 5.07 0.00
C VAL A 334 22.89 5.68 -1.36
N LEU A 335 22.15 5.39 -2.42
CA LEU A 335 22.51 5.86 -3.77
C LEU A 335 22.47 7.39 -3.90
N SER A 336 21.56 8.06 -3.20
CA SER A 336 21.47 9.54 -3.18
C SER A 336 22.51 10.22 -2.28
N ASN A 337 23.35 9.46 -1.58
CA ASN A 337 24.23 9.93 -0.50
C ASN A 337 23.48 10.63 0.64
N LEU A 338 22.20 10.29 0.84
CA LEU A 338 21.47 10.66 2.05
C LEU A 338 21.97 9.84 3.25
N LEU A 339 22.25 8.56 3.01
CA LEU A 339 22.86 7.62 3.92
C LEU A 339 24.29 7.31 3.45
N PRO A 340 25.23 7.05 4.36
CA PRO A 340 26.58 6.68 3.97
C PRO A 340 26.59 5.30 3.30
N ASN A 341 27.45 5.11 2.31
CA ASN A 341 27.63 3.80 1.66
C ASN A 341 28.05 2.71 2.67
N SER A 342 28.81 3.09 3.70
CA SER A 342 29.24 2.18 4.78
C SER A 342 28.10 1.65 5.66
N LEU A 343 26.87 2.17 5.52
CA LEU A 343 25.70 1.56 6.13
C LEU A 343 25.54 0.10 5.68
N LEU A 344 25.85 -0.17 4.41
CA LEU A 344 25.82 -1.53 3.85
C LEU A 344 27.08 -2.33 4.17
N ASP A 345 27.99 -1.84 5.01
CA ASP A 345 29.08 -2.66 5.58
C ASP A 345 28.64 -3.33 6.90
N ASP A 346 27.55 -2.86 7.52
CA ASP A 346 26.96 -3.48 8.72
C ASP A 346 26.35 -4.85 8.34
N PRO A 347 26.85 -5.97 8.90
CA PRO A 347 26.41 -7.31 8.53
C PRO A 347 24.91 -7.55 8.76
N ASP A 348 24.33 -6.96 9.80
CA ASP A 348 22.90 -7.11 10.09
C ASP A 348 22.06 -6.39 9.04
N ILE A 349 22.47 -5.18 8.65
CA ILE A 349 21.77 -4.41 7.62
C ILE A 349 21.92 -5.09 6.26
N GLN A 350 23.11 -5.60 5.91
CA GLN A 350 23.30 -6.39 4.70
C GLN A 350 22.37 -7.60 4.66
N GLN A 351 22.30 -8.35 5.77
CA GLN A 351 21.47 -9.54 5.87
C GLN A 351 19.98 -9.18 5.73
N ILE A 352 19.51 -8.13 6.41
CA ILE A 352 18.12 -7.66 6.30
C ILE A 352 17.79 -7.23 4.87
N TYR A 353 18.67 -6.44 4.25
CA TYR A 353 18.50 -5.93 2.90
C TYR A 353 18.44 -7.05 1.85
N LEU A 354 19.36 -8.01 1.93
CA LEU A 354 19.40 -9.15 1.01
C LEU A 354 18.21 -10.09 1.19
N ASN A 355 17.95 -10.52 2.43
CA ASN A 355 16.91 -11.51 2.71
C ASN A 355 15.52 -10.97 2.39
N THR A 356 15.26 -9.70 2.70
CA THR A 356 13.99 -9.05 2.39
C THR A 356 13.82 -8.88 0.88
N SER A 357 14.89 -8.56 0.14
CA SER A 357 14.86 -8.53 -1.33
C SER A 357 14.63 -9.92 -1.95
N ALA A 358 15.23 -10.95 -1.37
CA ALA A 358 15.03 -12.34 -1.78
C ALA A 358 13.59 -12.81 -1.52
N LEU A 359 13.00 -12.40 -0.40
CA LEU A 359 11.59 -12.63 -0.11
C LEU A 359 10.70 -11.97 -1.16
N ILE A 360 10.88 -10.67 -1.42
CA ILE A 360 10.09 -9.94 -2.43
C ILE A 360 10.14 -10.66 -3.79
N ALA A 361 11.33 -11.08 -4.23
CA ALA A 361 11.47 -11.82 -5.47
C ALA A 361 10.83 -13.22 -5.41
N HIS A 362 10.89 -13.92 -4.27
CA HIS A 362 10.22 -15.19 -4.09
C HIS A 362 8.71 -15.07 -4.25
N GLU A 363 8.12 -14.04 -3.64
CA GLU A 363 6.68 -13.80 -3.69
C GLU A 363 6.21 -13.42 -5.10
N ILE A 364 6.97 -12.60 -5.84
CA ILE A 364 6.68 -12.35 -7.26
C ILE A 364 6.73 -13.66 -8.07
N LYS A 365 7.76 -14.48 -7.86
CA LYS A 365 7.95 -15.75 -8.59
C LYS A 365 6.94 -16.84 -8.24
N THR A 366 6.22 -16.69 -7.13
CA THR A 366 5.25 -17.68 -6.65
C THR A 366 3.81 -17.15 -6.67
N ASN A 367 3.57 -16.03 -7.38
CA ASN A 367 2.27 -15.36 -7.44
C ASN A 367 1.71 -15.09 -6.03
N LEU A 368 2.54 -14.52 -5.16
CA LEU A 368 2.23 -14.20 -3.76
C LEU A 368 1.72 -15.44 -3.01
N THR A 369 2.32 -16.61 -3.30
CA THR A 369 1.92 -17.96 -2.85
C THR A 369 0.41 -18.28 -3.02
N ASN A 370 -0.25 -17.63 -3.99
CA ASN A 370 -1.70 -17.64 -4.20
C ASN A 370 -2.52 -17.15 -3.00
N ARG A 371 -1.90 -16.41 -2.08
CA ARG A 371 -2.49 -15.82 -0.87
C ARG A 371 -2.16 -14.34 -0.77
N LYS A 372 -2.45 -13.60 -1.84
CA LYS A 372 -2.23 -12.15 -1.88
C LYS A 372 -2.95 -11.37 -0.78
N ASP A 373 -4.07 -11.89 -0.27
CA ASP A 373 -4.77 -11.33 0.89
C ASP A 373 -3.95 -11.36 2.18
N LEU A 374 -2.96 -12.26 2.28
CA LEU A 374 -2.04 -12.38 3.40
C LEU A 374 -0.67 -11.77 3.10
N ALA A 375 -0.10 -12.02 1.93
CA ALA A 375 1.21 -11.45 1.56
C ALA A 375 1.14 -9.92 1.49
N LEU A 376 0.03 -9.39 0.97
CA LEU A 376 -0.28 -7.96 0.91
C LEU A 376 -1.34 -7.60 1.97
N THR A 377 -0.99 -7.84 3.23
CA THR A 377 -1.88 -7.67 4.39
C THR A 377 -2.51 -6.27 4.45
N TYR A 378 -1.82 -5.22 4.04
CA TYR A 378 -2.32 -3.84 4.06
C TYR A 378 -2.56 -3.28 2.64
N TYR A 379 -1.92 -3.85 1.61
CA TYR A 379 -1.91 -3.34 0.23
C TYR A 379 -2.64 -4.27 -0.74
N PRO A 380 -3.97 -4.24 -0.84
CA PRO A 380 -4.70 -5.26 -1.60
C PRO A 380 -4.36 -5.30 -3.09
N SER A 381 -3.71 -4.26 -3.64
CA SER A 381 -3.32 -4.21 -5.04
C SER A 381 -1.92 -4.76 -5.31
N GLU A 382 -1.86 -5.88 -6.04
CA GLU A 382 -0.60 -6.45 -6.54
C GLU A 382 0.11 -5.53 -7.55
N TYR A 383 -0.64 -4.70 -8.29
CA TYR A 383 -0.09 -3.78 -9.28
C TYR A 383 0.69 -2.63 -8.63
N GLU A 384 0.21 -2.14 -7.48
CA GLU A 384 0.94 -1.16 -6.68
C GLU A 384 2.22 -1.77 -6.10
N PHE A 385 2.14 -3.00 -5.56
CA PHE A 385 3.32 -3.75 -5.11
C PHE A 385 4.37 -3.88 -6.22
N TYR A 386 3.98 -4.31 -7.43
CA TYR A 386 4.88 -4.39 -8.57
C TYR A 386 5.53 -3.06 -8.92
N TRP A 387 4.76 -1.97 -8.89
CA TRP A 387 5.31 -0.64 -9.11
C TRP A 387 6.36 -0.28 -8.05
N PHE A 388 6.08 -0.52 -6.76
CA PHE A 388 7.04 -0.21 -5.69
C PHE A 388 8.37 -0.97 -5.86
N VAL A 389 8.31 -2.27 -6.16
CA VAL A 389 9.52 -3.08 -6.37
C VAL A 389 10.28 -2.64 -7.62
N SER A 390 9.57 -2.30 -8.71
CA SER A 390 10.19 -1.83 -9.95
C SER A 390 11.03 -0.57 -9.76
N ARG A 391 10.65 0.31 -8.83
CA ARG A 391 11.40 1.56 -8.55
C ARG A 391 12.77 1.30 -7.96
N THR A 392 12.88 0.35 -7.03
CA THR A 392 14.17 -0.09 -6.47
C THR A 392 15.06 -0.65 -7.57
N PHE A 393 14.53 -1.58 -8.38
CA PHE A 393 15.29 -2.19 -9.47
C PHE A 393 15.76 -1.15 -10.49
N SER A 394 14.88 -0.23 -10.91
CA SER A 394 15.22 0.82 -11.87
C SER A 394 16.33 1.73 -11.34
N LYS A 395 16.30 2.10 -10.05
CA LYS A 395 17.34 2.93 -9.46
C LYS A 395 18.70 2.23 -9.43
N LEU A 396 18.72 0.95 -9.07
CA LEU A 396 19.93 0.12 -9.12
C LEU A 396 20.46 0.01 -10.56
N GLN A 397 19.56 -0.18 -11.53
CA GLN A 397 19.92 -0.26 -12.94
C GLN A 397 20.53 1.05 -13.45
N GLU A 398 19.91 2.20 -13.16
CA GLU A 398 20.41 3.53 -13.53
C GLU A 398 21.82 3.76 -12.97
N TYR A 399 22.00 3.59 -11.65
CA TYR A 399 23.28 3.86 -11.00
C TYR A 399 24.39 2.92 -11.49
N SER A 400 24.06 1.68 -11.80
CA SER A 400 25.03 0.71 -12.31
C SER A 400 25.63 1.06 -13.67
N GLN A 401 25.01 1.97 -14.43
CA GLN A 401 25.56 2.49 -15.68
C GLN A 401 26.56 3.63 -15.45
N GLN A 402 26.50 4.27 -14.28
CA GLN A 402 27.28 5.46 -13.95
C GLN A 402 28.47 5.14 -13.05
N GLN A 403 28.30 4.19 -12.14
CA GLN A 403 29.31 3.81 -11.16
C GLN A 403 29.16 2.36 -10.70
N GLU A 404 30.19 1.86 -10.03
CA GLU A 404 30.15 0.55 -9.42
C GLU A 404 29.21 0.53 -8.20
N LEU A 405 28.23 -0.37 -8.21
CA LEU A 405 27.35 -0.60 -7.05
C LEU A 405 28.07 -1.37 -5.95
N HIS A 406 27.65 -1.15 -4.69
CA HIS A 406 28.03 -2.02 -3.57
C HIS A 406 27.74 -3.51 -3.92
N PRO A 407 28.59 -4.49 -3.54
CA PRO A 407 28.39 -5.89 -3.91
C PRO A 407 26.99 -6.44 -3.60
N ILE A 408 26.43 -6.10 -2.43
CA ILE A 408 25.07 -6.53 -2.05
C ILE A 408 23.99 -5.92 -2.97
N MET A 409 24.16 -4.68 -3.40
CA MET A 409 23.24 -4.00 -4.32
C MET A 409 23.31 -4.60 -5.72
N LYS A 410 24.49 -5.04 -6.19
CA LYS A 410 24.62 -5.79 -7.44
C LYS A 410 23.82 -7.09 -7.39
N HIS A 411 23.88 -7.78 -6.26
CA HIS A 411 23.15 -9.04 -6.04
C HIS A 411 21.63 -8.81 -5.98
N VAL A 412 21.17 -7.81 -5.22
CA VAL A 412 19.75 -7.44 -5.15
C VAL A 412 19.21 -6.99 -6.50
N ARG A 413 19.97 -6.21 -7.27
CA ARG A 413 19.61 -5.83 -8.65
C ARG A 413 19.32 -7.05 -9.51
N LYS A 414 20.15 -8.10 -9.42
CA LYS A 414 19.95 -9.34 -10.18
C LYS A 414 18.69 -10.07 -9.73
N ILE A 415 18.52 -10.29 -8.41
CA ILE A 415 17.36 -10.99 -7.85
C ILE A 415 16.04 -10.31 -8.26
N LEU A 416 15.96 -8.99 -8.11
CA LEU A 416 14.75 -8.24 -8.45
C LEU A 416 14.55 -8.15 -9.97
N GLY A 417 15.62 -7.96 -10.75
CA GLY A 417 15.55 -7.96 -12.21
C GLY A 417 14.99 -9.26 -12.76
N ASP A 418 15.46 -10.41 -12.27
CA ASP A 418 14.95 -11.72 -12.68
C ASP A 418 13.46 -11.89 -12.35
N ALA A 419 12.99 -11.36 -11.21
CA ALA A 419 11.59 -11.44 -10.82
C ALA A 419 10.70 -10.51 -11.65
N LEU A 420 11.15 -9.27 -11.89
CA LEU A 420 10.39 -8.24 -12.60
C LEU A 420 10.34 -8.48 -14.12
N CYS A 421 11.51 -8.70 -14.73
CA CYS A 421 11.63 -8.83 -16.18
C CYS A 421 11.15 -10.20 -16.69
N HIS A 422 10.90 -11.19 -15.82
CA HIS A 422 10.31 -12.46 -16.24
C HIS A 422 8.91 -12.67 -15.67
N GLU A 423 8.79 -12.94 -14.36
CA GLU A 423 7.53 -13.43 -13.77
C GLU A 423 6.47 -12.32 -13.67
N MET A 424 6.83 -11.15 -13.11
CA MET A 424 5.89 -10.01 -13.08
C MET A 424 5.47 -9.61 -14.50
N THR A 425 6.42 -9.50 -15.42
CA THR A 425 6.13 -9.14 -16.81
C THR A 425 5.20 -10.15 -17.45
N SER A 426 5.46 -11.46 -17.29
CA SER A 426 4.60 -12.51 -17.83
C SER A 426 3.19 -12.45 -17.26
N HIS A 427 3.06 -12.24 -15.95
CA HIS A 427 1.77 -12.10 -15.28
C HIS A 427 0.96 -10.91 -15.84
N LEU A 428 1.57 -9.71 -15.92
CA LEU A 428 0.90 -8.52 -16.47
C LEU A 428 0.52 -8.70 -17.96
N LEU A 429 1.35 -9.38 -18.74
CA LEU A 429 1.06 -9.66 -20.15
C LEU A 429 -0.01 -10.75 -20.36
N GLN A 430 -0.42 -11.44 -19.31
CA GLN A 430 -1.50 -12.43 -19.31
C GLN A 430 -2.80 -11.88 -18.68
N SER A 431 -2.71 -10.88 -17.79
CA SER A 431 -3.87 -10.37 -17.03
C SER A 431 -4.58 -9.18 -17.67
N TYR A 432 -3.97 -8.52 -18.65
CA TYR A 432 -4.57 -7.33 -19.27
C TYR A 432 -5.85 -7.65 -20.04
N LYS A 433 -6.74 -6.66 -20.13
CA LYS A 433 -7.97 -6.72 -20.92
C LYS A 433 -7.93 -5.67 -22.03
N SER A 434 -8.65 -5.91 -23.10
CA SER A 434 -8.82 -4.95 -24.20
C SER A 434 -10.22 -4.36 -24.21
N ASP A 435 -10.33 -3.08 -24.51
CA ASP A 435 -11.61 -2.46 -24.85
C ASP A 435 -11.96 -2.68 -26.33
N GLU A 436 -13.16 -2.23 -26.73
CA GLU A 436 -13.66 -2.36 -28.11
C GLU A 436 -12.78 -1.64 -29.15
N GLU A 437 -12.00 -0.64 -28.72
CA GLU A 437 -11.08 0.13 -29.56
C GLU A 437 -9.66 -0.47 -29.58
N GLY A 438 -9.45 -1.61 -28.92
CA GLY A 438 -8.15 -2.29 -28.82
C GLY A 438 -7.15 -1.62 -27.87
N SER A 439 -7.57 -0.64 -27.07
CA SER A 439 -6.77 -0.08 -25.98
C SER A 439 -6.77 -1.07 -24.80
N VAL A 440 -5.74 -1.01 -23.96
CA VAL A 440 -5.53 -2.02 -22.91
C VAL A 440 -5.78 -1.43 -21.53
N TYR A 441 -6.41 -2.19 -20.63
CA TYR A 441 -6.61 -1.82 -19.23
C TYR A 441 -6.42 -3.02 -18.30
N PHE A 442 -6.27 -2.71 -17.01
CA PHE A 442 -6.14 -3.68 -15.94
C PHE A 442 -7.23 -3.44 -14.91
N ASP A 443 -7.81 -4.54 -14.41
CA ASP A 443 -8.78 -4.53 -13.32
C ASP A 443 -8.15 -5.17 -12.09
N ASP A 444 -8.47 -4.64 -10.92
CA ASP A 444 -8.26 -5.31 -9.64
C ASP A 444 -9.62 -5.75 -9.11
N PHE A 445 -10.11 -5.23 -7.99
CA PHE A 445 -11.31 -5.78 -7.34
C PHE A 445 -12.42 -4.76 -7.06
N LEU A 446 -12.14 -3.46 -6.92
CA LEU A 446 -13.11 -2.49 -6.44
C LEU A 446 -14.27 -2.32 -7.43
N GLY A 447 -15.48 -2.64 -6.96
CA GLY A 447 -16.72 -2.52 -7.73
C GLY A 447 -16.91 -3.62 -8.79
N ASN A 448 -16.08 -4.66 -8.78
CA ASN A 448 -16.13 -5.77 -9.73
C ASN A 448 -16.93 -6.99 -9.20
N GLY A 449 -17.57 -6.87 -8.05
CA GLY A 449 -18.36 -7.92 -7.39
C GLY A 449 -19.84 -7.57 -7.20
N ASP A 450 -20.30 -6.43 -7.73
CA ASP A 450 -21.69 -6.00 -7.60
C ASP A 450 -22.63 -6.88 -8.45
N ILE A 451 -23.91 -6.90 -8.11
CA ILE A 451 -24.93 -7.77 -8.69
C ILE A 451 -26.10 -6.92 -9.20
N SER A 452 -26.53 -7.17 -10.43
CA SER A 452 -27.69 -6.51 -11.03
C SER A 452 -29.02 -7.03 -10.47
N LEU A 453 -30.13 -6.34 -10.78
CA LEU A 453 -31.48 -6.82 -10.46
C LEU A 453 -31.81 -8.19 -11.08
N GLN A 454 -31.08 -8.61 -12.13
CA GLN A 454 -31.20 -9.93 -12.76
C GLN A 454 -30.16 -10.94 -12.25
N ASN A 455 -29.56 -10.68 -11.08
CA ASN A 455 -28.55 -11.51 -10.45
C ASN A 455 -27.29 -11.76 -11.31
N LYS A 456 -26.90 -10.79 -12.15
CA LYS A 456 -25.67 -10.84 -12.95
C LYS A 456 -24.58 -9.99 -12.31
N THR A 457 -23.35 -10.49 -12.28
CA THR A 457 -22.19 -9.72 -11.81
C THR A 457 -21.96 -8.49 -12.71
N ILE A 458 -21.74 -7.34 -12.08
CA ILE A 458 -21.45 -6.06 -12.71
C ILE A 458 -19.98 -5.72 -12.49
N MET A 459 -19.30 -5.33 -13.56
CA MET A 459 -17.91 -4.86 -13.54
C MET A 459 -17.88 -3.34 -13.62
N ARG A 460 -17.84 -2.65 -12.47
CA ARG A 460 -17.76 -1.18 -12.43
C ARG A 460 -16.35 -0.65 -12.68
N GLY A 461 -15.31 -1.40 -12.29
CA GLY A 461 -13.91 -1.00 -12.42
C GLY A 461 -13.61 0.31 -11.69
N GLU A 462 -13.98 0.41 -10.41
CA GLU A 462 -13.85 1.64 -9.61
C GLU A 462 -12.38 2.01 -9.34
N ASP A 463 -11.47 1.03 -9.43
CA ASP A 463 -10.01 1.18 -9.33
C ASP A 463 -9.27 1.06 -10.67
N ARG A 464 -9.99 0.92 -11.80
CA ARG A 464 -9.39 0.60 -13.10
C ARG A 464 -8.37 1.64 -13.56
N ILE A 465 -8.62 2.92 -13.31
CA ILE A 465 -7.68 4.00 -13.66
C ILE A 465 -6.38 3.84 -12.88
N PHE A 466 -6.47 3.61 -11.57
CA PHE A 466 -5.31 3.43 -10.70
C PHE A 466 -4.54 2.18 -11.09
N THR A 467 -5.23 1.05 -11.20
CA THR A 467 -4.68 -0.26 -11.54
C THR A 467 -3.94 -0.23 -12.88
N THR A 468 -4.57 0.34 -13.91
CA THR A 468 -3.95 0.49 -15.23
C THR A 468 -2.72 1.39 -15.19
N SER A 469 -2.77 2.48 -14.40
CA SER A 469 -1.63 3.38 -14.22
C SER A 469 -0.46 2.71 -13.50
N MET A 470 -0.73 1.90 -12.47
CA MET A 470 0.30 1.15 -11.75
C MET A 470 0.94 0.07 -12.62
N ALA A 471 0.14 -0.71 -13.36
CA ALA A 471 0.65 -1.71 -14.30
C ALA A 471 1.54 -1.07 -15.38
N ALA A 472 1.10 0.04 -15.98
CA ALA A 472 1.88 0.77 -16.97
C ALA A 472 3.19 1.31 -16.37
N ASN A 473 3.12 1.92 -15.18
CA ASN A 473 4.31 2.40 -14.48
C ASN A 473 5.28 1.26 -14.15
N ALA A 474 4.81 0.11 -13.67
CA ALA A 474 5.64 -1.05 -13.35
C ALA A 474 6.36 -1.59 -14.60
N LEU A 475 5.64 -1.77 -15.71
CA LEU A 475 6.22 -2.22 -16.98
C LEU A 475 7.26 -1.24 -17.53
N ILE A 476 6.92 0.06 -17.60
CA ILE A 476 7.87 1.08 -18.06
C ILE A 476 9.10 1.11 -17.16
N THR A 477 8.91 1.14 -15.83
CA THR A 477 10.02 1.29 -14.87
C THR A 477 10.93 0.06 -14.85
N SER A 478 10.39 -1.14 -15.11
CA SER A 478 11.20 -2.36 -15.19
C SER A 478 12.00 -2.48 -16.49
N TRP A 479 11.45 -2.00 -17.61
CA TRP A 479 12.04 -2.23 -18.94
C TRP A 479 12.74 -1.02 -19.55
N THR A 480 12.97 0.03 -18.77
CA THR A 480 13.62 1.24 -19.25
C THR A 480 14.74 1.69 -18.34
N VAL A 481 15.64 2.49 -18.90
CA VAL A 481 16.68 3.19 -18.17
C VAL A 481 16.71 4.65 -18.59
N TYR A 482 17.01 5.54 -17.65
CA TYR A 482 17.10 6.97 -17.93
C TYR A 482 18.47 7.30 -18.52
N ASP A 483 18.46 7.91 -19.70
CA ASP A 483 19.66 8.49 -20.33
C ASP A 483 19.80 9.95 -19.85
N PRO A 484 20.79 10.25 -18.97
CA PRO A 484 20.96 11.60 -18.44
C PRO A 484 21.44 12.61 -19.50
N VAL A 485 22.07 12.16 -20.58
CA VAL A 485 22.56 13.01 -21.68
C VAL A 485 21.37 13.47 -22.52
N ARG A 486 20.52 12.54 -22.94
CA ARG A 486 19.32 12.85 -23.74
C ARG A 486 18.15 13.35 -22.92
N LYS A 487 18.21 13.18 -21.59
CA LYS A 487 17.11 13.44 -20.64
C LYS A 487 15.83 12.71 -21.02
N ARG A 488 15.97 11.44 -21.39
CA ARG A 488 14.88 10.60 -21.91
C ARG A 488 15.00 9.18 -21.37
N LEU A 489 13.89 8.48 -21.33
CA LEU A 489 13.88 7.05 -21.09
C LEU A 489 14.22 6.31 -22.38
N MET A 490 14.99 5.24 -22.24
CA MET A 490 15.28 4.30 -23.32
C MET A 490 14.85 2.92 -22.90
N TRP A 491 14.25 2.17 -23.82
CA TRP A 491 14.01 0.75 -23.62
C TRP A 491 15.31 -0.01 -23.44
N LEU A 492 15.31 -1.00 -22.54
CA LEU A 492 16.39 -1.97 -22.46
C LEU A 492 16.45 -2.77 -23.77
N LYS A 493 17.66 -3.16 -24.18
CA LYS A 493 17.91 -3.84 -25.46
C LYS A 493 17.08 -5.13 -25.63
N GLU A 494 16.77 -5.79 -24.54
CA GLU A 494 16.07 -7.09 -24.50
C GLU A 494 14.57 -6.95 -24.22
N VAL A 495 14.00 -5.74 -24.30
CA VAL A 495 12.57 -5.54 -24.04
C VAL A 495 11.72 -6.40 -25.00
N PRO A 496 10.74 -7.18 -24.50
CA PRO A 496 9.83 -7.89 -25.37
C PRO A 496 8.93 -6.91 -26.13
N THR A 497 8.74 -7.12 -27.43
CA THR A 497 7.86 -6.28 -28.28
C THR A 497 6.44 -6.18 -27.72
N LYS A 498 5.94 -7.27 -27.11
CA LYS A 498 4.64 -7.30 -26.45
C LYS A 498 4.55 -6.33 -25.26
N VAL A 499 5.64 -6.10 -24.52
CA VAL A 499 5.69 -5.09 -23.45
C VAL A 499 5.48 -3.69 -24.03
N VAL A 500 6.20 -3.37 -25.11
CA VAL A 500 6.10 -2.06 -25.77
C VAL A 500 4.68 -1.80 -26.28
N ASP A 501 4.05 -2.81 -26.91
CA ASP A 501 2.66 -2.72 -27.40
C ASP A 501 1.65 -2.53 -26.27
N VAL A 502 1.73 -3.34 -25.21
CA VAL A 502 0.83 -3.26 -24.05
C VAL A 502 0.97 -1.92 -23.35
N VAL A 503 2.20 -1.43 -23.14
CA VAL A 503 2.44 -0.11 -22.55
C VAL A 503 1.80 0.99 -23.39
N LYS A 504 2.03 0.99 -24.72
CA LYS A 504 1.42 1.98 -25.62
C LYS A 504 -0.11 1.95 -25.53
N LYS A 505 -0.73 0.77 -25.58
CA LYS A 505 -2.19 0.62 -25.51
C LYS A 505 -2.76 0.99 -24.14
N ALA A 506 -2.04 0.73 -23.06
CA ALA A 506 -2.42 1.13 -21.72
C ALA A 506 -2.37 2.65 -21.54
N VAL A 507 -1.31 3.30 -22.04
CA VAL A 507 -1.17 4.76 -22.02
C VAL A 507 -2.28 5.44 -22.82
N ILE A 508 -2.64 4.90 -24.00
CA ILE A 508 -3.78 5.37 -24.78
C ILE A 508 -5.08 5.26 -23.98
N TRP A 509 -5.30 4.13 -23.32
CA TRP A 509 -6.47 3.93 -22.48
C TRP A 509 -6.54 4.93 -21.32
N ILE A 510 -5.43 5.14 -20.61
CA ILE A 510 -5.31 6.12 -19.50
C ILE A 510 -5.63 7.52 -20.03
N TYR A 511 -5.01 7.93 -21.14
CA TYR A 511 -5.19 9.26 -21.74
C TYR A 511 -6.68 9.55 -22.05
N LYS A 512 -7.39 8.56 -22.60
CA LYS A 512 -8.82 8.64 -22.93
C LYS A 512 -9.70 8.71 -21.70
N ASN A 513 -9.42 7.89 -20.67
CA ASN A 513 -10.39 7.62 -19.61
C ASN A 513 -10.16 8.37 -18.30
N VAL A 514 -8.92 8.78 -17.99
CA VAL A 514 -8.57 9.33 -16.66
C VAL A 514 -9.38 10.57 -16.24
N LEU A 515 -9.85 11.36 -17.21
CA LEU A 515 -10.69 12.55 -16.98
C LEU A 515 -12.06 12.47 -17.69
N SER A 516 -12.49 11.29 -18.15
CA SER A 516 -13.73 11.15 -18.91
C SER A 516 -14.98 11.16 -18.04
N GLY A 517 -14.84 10.90 -16.73
CA GLY A 517 -15.96 10.71 -15.80
C GLY A 517 -16.64 9.34 -15.91
N LYS A 518 -16.20 8.47 -16.85
CA LYS A 518 -16.76 7.11 -17.04
C LYS A 518 -16.44 6.18 -15.88
N TYR A 519 -15.23 6.28 -15.33
CA TYR A 519 -14.74 5.45 -14.23
C TYR A 519 -14.47 6.31 -13.01
N ARG A 520 -14.67 5.73 -11.82
CA ARG A 520 -14.20 6.36 -10.58
C ARG A 520 -12.67 6.34 -10.56
N PRO A 521 -12.02 7.39 -10.03
CA PRO A 521 -10.58 7.42 -9.83
C PRO A 521 -10.21 6.85 -8.46
N TRP A 522 -10.97 5.88 -7.94
CA TRP A 522 -10.71 5.31 -6.63
C TRP A 522 -9.51 4.37 -6.67
N ASN A 523 -9.03 4.02 -5.50
CA ASN A 523 -8.02 3.01 -5.27
C ASN A 523 -8.19 2.46 -3.86
N ALA A 524 -7.56 1.31 -3.61
CA ALA A 524 -7.38 0.78 -2.27
C ALA A 524 -5.87 0.75 -1.98
N PHE A 525 -5.25 1.94 -1.89
CA PHE A 525 -3.81 2.04 -1.65
C PHE A 525 -3.39 1.50 -0.28
N PHE A 526 -4.35 1.41 0.65
CA PHE A 526 -4.16 0.83 1.98
C PHE A 526 -5.49 0.25 2.47
N SER A 527 -5.43 -0.69 3.42
CA SER A 527 -6.61 -1.38 3.95
C SER A 527 -6.36 -1.95 5.36
N GLY A 528 -7.44 -2.24 6.08
CA GLY A 528 -7.34 -2.98 7.34
C GLY A 528 -6.79 -4.39 7.12
N SER A 529 -6.02 -4.90 8.08
CA SER A 529 -5.33 -6.21 7.96
C SER A 529 -6.26 -7.43 7.83
N VAL A 530 -7.55 -7.28 8.07
CA VAL A 530 -8.58 -8.32 7.90
C VAL A 530 -9.45 -7.95 6.71
N LYS A 531 -9.46 -8.81 5.69
CA LYS A 531 -10.23 -8.67 4.45
C LYS A 531 -11.57 -9.40 4.50
N SER A 532 -11.64 -10.44 5.31
CA SER A 532 -12.82 -11.26 5.55
C SER A 532 -12.60 -12.15 6.77
N PHE A 533 -13.63 -12.88 7.17
CA PHE A 533 -13.54 -13.95 8.16
C PHE A 533 -12.37 -14.91 7.90
N ASN A 534 -12.09 -15.26 6.64
CA ASN A 534 -11.03 -16.19 6.27
C ASN A 534 -9.61 -15.62 6.42
N SER A 535 -9.47 -14.33 6.68
CA SER A 535 -8.18 -13.66 6.89
C SER A 535 -7.89 -13.34 8.35
N MET A 536 -8.69 -13.86 9.29
CA MET A 536 -8.41 -13.72 10.72
C MET A 536 -7.23 -14.59 11.14
N PRO A 537 -6.28 -14.06 11.95
CA PRO A 537 -5.07 -14.79 12.31
C PRO A 537 -5.32 -16.05 13.15
N TRP A 538 -6.42 -16.10 13.88
CA TRP A 538 -6.74 -17.20 14.80
C TRP A 538 -6.98 -18.55 14.10
N TRP A 539 -7.35 -18.54 12.82
CA TRP A 539 -7.64 -19.76 12.08
C TRP A 539 -6.38 -20.48 11.59
N TYR A 540 -5.22 -19.85 11.68
CA TYR A 540 -3.99 -20.35 11.10
C TYR A 540 -3.15 -21.08 12.16
N PRO A 541 -2.34 -22.08 11.74
CA PRO A 541 -1.44 -22.79 12.65
C PRO A 541 -0.62 -21.84 13.52
N SER A 542 -0.64 -22.08 14.83
CA SER A 542 0.07 -21.30 15.84
C SER A 542 0.63 -22.23 16.92
N ASN A 543 1.85 -21.97 17.37
CA ASN A 543 2.51 -22.73 18.45
C ASN A 543 2.75 -21.91 19.72
N ARG A 544 2.43 -20.60 19.68
CA ARG A 544 2.44 -19.71 20.83
C ARG A 544 1.03 -19.13 21.00
N LYS A 545 0.35 -19.56 22.07
CA LYS A 545 -1.02 -19.18 22.39
C LYS A 545 -1.07 -18.79 23.86
N GLU A 546 -1.14 -17.49 24.15
CA GLU A 546 -1.05 -16.96 25.51
C GLU A 546 -2.00 -15.77 25.71
N TYR A 547 -2.44 -15.54 26.94
CA TYR A 547 -3.12 -14.30 27.33
C TYR A 547 -2.10 -13.16 27.48
N LEU A 548 -2.57 -11.91 27.44
CA LEU A 548 -1.70 -10.72 27.63
C LEU A 548 -0.98 -10.64 28.99
N ASN A 549 -1.40 -11.43 29.98
CA ASN A 549 -0.68 -11.57 31.26
C ASN A 549 0.43 -12.64 31.23
N GLY A 550 0.52 -13.45 30.16
CA GLY A 550 1.55 -14.47 29.95
C GLY A 550 1.10 -15.90 30.21
N SER A 551 -0.10 -16.12 30.74
CA SER A 551 -0.59 -17.49 30.93
C SER A 551 -0.92 -18.15 29.60
N ALA A 552 -0.63 -19.46 29.48
CA ALA A 552 -0.93 -20.23 28.29
C ALA A 552 -2.45 -20.41 28.09
N ILE A 553 -2.88 -20.44 26.84
CA ILE A 553 -4.24 -20.82 26.46
C ILE A 553 -4.27 -22.35 26.33
N ILE A 554 -4.92 -23.01 27.28
CA ILE A 554 -4.96 -24.49 27.35
C ILE A 554 -6.11 -25.06 26.49
N ASN A 555 -7.22 -24.31 26.37
CA ASN A 555 -8.36 -24.69 25.56
C ASN A 555 -8.41 -23.84 24.29
N ASP A 556 -8.18 -24.46 23.13
CA ASP A 556 -8.23 -23.84 21.82
C ASP A 556 -9.44 -24.29 20.98
N THR A 557 -10.52 -24.73 21.62
CA THR A 557 -11.77 -25.06 20.92
C THR A 557 -12.64 -23.83 20.62
N GLN A 558 -12.43 -22.73 21.34
CA GLN A 558 -13.21 -21.49 21.22
C GLN A 558 -12.31 -20.26 21.39
N ILE A 559 -12.60 -19.19 20.66
CA ILE A 559 -11.85 -17.93 20.80
C ILE A 559 -11.97 -17.43 22.24
N PRO A 560 -10.86 -17.10 22.91
CA PRO A 560 -10.91 -16.53 24.25
C PRO A 560 -11.64 -15.19 24.26
N SER A 561 -12.45 -14.95 25.29
CA SER A 561 -13.13 -13.66 25.51
C SER A 561 -12.20 -12.54 26.00
N SER A 562 -10.95 -12.89 26.31
CA SER A 562 -9.90 -11.98 26.79
C SER A 562 -8.86 -11.72 25.71
N ASP A 563 -8.07 -10.66 25.89
CA ASP A 563 -7.01 -10.30 24.97
C ASP A 563 -5.85 -11.31 24.98
N THR A 564 -5.41 -11.67 23.78
CA THR A 564 -4.52 -12.80 23.54
C THR A 564 -3.37 -12.41 22.63
N ILE A 565 -2.32 -13.24 22.66
CA ILE A 565 -1.24 -13.32 21.69
C ILE A 565 -1.32 -14.72 21.09
N ILE A 566 -1.65 -14.78 19.80
CA ILE A 566 -1.72 -16.02 19.03
C ILE A 566 -0.75 -15.85 17.87
N ALA A 567 0.34 -16.63 17.90
CA ALA A 567 1.49 -16.40 17.05
C ALA A 567 2.22 -17.69 16.65
N MET A 568 3.09 -17.55 15.65
CA MET A 568 4.06 -18.56 15.24
C MET A 568 5.46 -18.16 15.69
N GLN A 569 6.06 -19.00 16.52
CA GLN A 569 7.41 -18.86 17.03
C GLN A 569 8.36 -19.83 16.33
N GLY A 570 9.43 -19.29 15.74
CA GLY A 570 10.44 -20.03 15.01
C GLY A 570 9.92 -20.71 13.74
N VAL A 571 10.71 -21.64 13.21
CA VAL A 571 10.35 -22.45 12.03
C VAL A 571 10.05 -23.89 12.44
N GLN A 572 8.81 -24.32 12.24
CA GLN A 572 8.33 -25.66 12.55
C GLN A 572 8.61 -26.65 11.41
N SER A 573 8.60 -27.96 11.72
CA SER A 573 8.81 -28.98 10.69
C SER A 573 7.63 -29.06 9.71
N PRO A 574 7.87 -29.47 8.45
CA PRO A 574 6.80 -29.71 7.48
C PRO A 574 5.74 -30.69 7.99
N GLU A 575 6.15 -31.72 8.73
CA GLU A 575 5.24 -32.71 9.32
C GLU A 575 4.34 -32.11 10.40
N TRP A 576 4.91 -31.25 11.26
CA TRP A 576 4.13 -30.53 12.25
C TRP A 576 3.09 -29.64 11.56
N TYR A 577 3.53 -28.86 10.58
CA TYR A 577 2.66 -27.90 9.90
C TYR A 577 1.52 -28.59 9.16
N ARG A 578 1.81 -29.68 8.43
CA ARG A 578 0.79 -30.48 7.74
C ARG A 578 -0.25 -31.04 8.69
N ARG A 579 0.13 -31.46 9.90
CA ARG A 579 -0.84 -31.89 10.93
C ARG A 579 -1.72 -30.74 11.37
N GLN A 580 -1.15 -29.56 11.60
CA GLN A 580 -1.90 -28.38 12.05
C GLN A 580 -2.89 -27.86 10.99
N LEU A 581 -2.57 -28.00 9.69
CA LEU A 581 -3.49 -27.64 8.61
C LEU A 581 -4.78 -28.47 8.61
N ASN A 582 -4.71 -29.71 9.09
CA ASN A 582 -5.86 -30.63 9.15
C ASN A 582 -6.62 -30.54 10.48
N GLN A 583 -6.16 -29.71 11.43
CA GLN A 583 -6.80 -29.50 12.71
C GLN A 583 -7.66 -28.23 12.68
N LYS A 584 -8.67 -28.19 13.54
CA LYS A 584 -9.44 -26.96 13.79
C LYS A 584 -8.68 -26.09 14.79
N HIS A 585 -8.60 -24.80 14.52
CA HIS A 585 -8.06 -23.79 15.41
C HIS A 585 -9.22 -22.91 15.90
N PHE A 586 -9.46 -22.90 17.21
CA PHE A 586 -10.58 -22.17 17.82
C PHE A 586 -11.95 -22.54 17.24
N GLY A 587 -12.09 -23.80 16.80
CA GLY A 587 -13.32 -24.35 16.22
C GLY A 587 -13.42 -24.26 14.69
N PHE A 588 -12.48 -23.62 14.01
CA PHE A 588 -12.54 -23.36 12.57
C PHE A 588 -11.39 -24.02 11.80
N HIS A 589 -11.65 -24.37 10.54
CA HIS A 589 -10.63 -24.89 9.64
C HIS A 589 -9.72 -23.77 9.13
N VAL A 590 -8.46 -24.12 8.84
CA VAL A 590 -7.52 -23.19 8.21
C VAL A 590 -8.04 -22.82 6.80
N PRO A 591 -8.20 -21.53 6.48
CA PRO A 591 -8.57 -21.11 5.14
C PRO A 591 -7.35 -21.23 4.22
N ILE A 592 -7.35 -22.25 3.35
CA ILE A 592 -6.19 -22.57 2.48
C ILE A 592 -6.27 -21.82 1.15
N VAL A 593 -7.48 -21.60 0.62
CA VAL A 593 -7.69 -21.02 -0.71
C VAL A 593 -8.20 -19.59 -0.58
N PHE A 594 -7.57 -18.66 -1.32
CA PHE A 594 -8.10 -17.32 -1.53
C PHE A 594 -8.92 -17.27 -2.82
N HIS A 595 -10.21 -17.01 -2.69
CA HIS A 595 -11.14 -16.97 -3.84
C HIS A 595 -11.26 -15.57 -4.46
N GLY A 596 -10.48 -14.59 -3.98
CA GLY A 596 -10.58 -13.18 -4.38
C GLY A 596 -11.34 -12.32 -3.38
N TYR A 597 -11.16 -11.00 -3.46
CA TYR A 597 -11.79 -10.03 -2.55
C TYR A 597 -13.32 -9.93 -2.71
N ASN A 598 -13.86 -10.49 -3.80
CA ASN A 598 -15.29 -10.43 -4.16
C ASN A 598 -16.01 -11.79 -4.02
N ALA A 599 -15.38 -12.78 -3.38
CA ALA A 599 -15.90 -14.15 -3.36
C ALA A 599 -16.97 -14.41 -2.29
N GLY A 600 -17.06 -13.56 -1.26
CA GLY A 600 -17.99 -13.74 -0.14
C GLY A 600 -18.96 -12.57 -0.03
N LYS A 601 -20.26 -12.84 0.19
CA LYS A 601 -21.27 -11.78 0.40
C LYS A 601 -21.19 -11.13 1.80
N ASP A 602 -20.46 -11.73 2.72
CA ASP A 602 -20.37 -11.32 4.13
C ASP A 602 -19.02 -10.69 4.48
N SER A 603 -18.24 -10.26 3.48
CA SER A 603 -16.91 -9.67 3.68
C SER A 603 -16.91 -8.19 3.37
N GLY A 604 -17.03 -7.37 4.43
CA GLY A 604 -16.68 -5.96 4.38
C GLY A 604 -15.35 -5.68 5.06
N PHE A 605 -14.57 -4.74 4.53
CA PHE A 605 -13.35 -4.28 5.19
C PHE A 605 -13.06 -2.80 4.90
N PRO A 606 -12.41 -2.08 5.83
CA PRO A 606 -12.02 -0.70 5.59
C PRO A 606 -10.86 -0.63 4.60
N PHE A 607 -10.94 0.34 3.68
CA PHE A 607 -9.86 0.69 2.76
C PHE A 607 -9.72 2.20 2.65
N TRP A 608 -8.53 2.64 2.25
CA TRP A 608 -8.22 4.04 2.03
C TRP A 608 -8.12 4.30 0.54
N SER A 609 -8.80 5.37 0.12
CA SER A 609 -8.83 5.82 -1.27
C SER A 609 -8.40 7.27 -1.35
N SER A 610 -7.48 7.55 -2.28
CA SER A 610 -7.05 8.92 -2.61
C SER A 610 -7.14 9.15 -4.11
N GLU A 611 -8.15 9.91 -4.54
CA GLU A 611 -8.27 10.32 -5.95
C GLU A 611 -7.05 11.10 -6.46
N PRO A 612 -6.45 12.06 -5.72
CA PRO A 612 -5.23 12.72 -6.20
C PRO A 612 -4.05 11.75 -6.37
N TYR A 613 -4.01 10.66 -5.61
CA TYR A 613 -3.01 9.62 -5.83
C TYR A 613 -3.22 8.89 -7.18
N THR A 614 -4.46 8.53 -7.51
CA THR A 614 -4.79 8.01 -8.85
C THR A 614 -4.39 8.96 -9.96
N TYR A 615 -4.69 10.25 -9.82
CA TYR A 615 -4.35 11.23 -10.85
C TYR A 615 -2.84 11.39 -11.02
N VAL A 616 -2.06 11.44 -9.94
CA VAL A 616 -0.59 11.56 -10.07
C VAL A 616 0.06 10.29 -10.60
N SER A 617 -0.45 9.10 -10.26
CA SER A 617 0.05 7.85 -10.84
C SER A 617 -0.23 7.77 -12.35
N ALA A 618 -1.40 8.23 -12.78
CA ALA A 618 -1.72 8.37 -14.20
C ALA A 618 -0.82 9.42 -14.89
N MET A 619 -0.58 10.58 -14.24
CA MET A 619 0.38 11.57 -14.75
C MET A 619 1.76 10.96 -14.94
N LEU A 620 2.24 10.20 -13.97
CA LEU A 620 3.55 9.57 -14.00
C LEU A 620 3.68 8.61 -15.19
N ALA A 621 2.67 7.77 -15.43
CA ALA A 621 2.66 6.85 -16.57
C ALA A 621 2.70 7.62 -17.91
N LEU A 622 1.89 8.68 -18.03
CA LEU A 622 1.85 9.52 -19.23
C LEU A 622 3.18 10.24 -19.50
N VAL A 623 3.79 10.87 -18.48
CA VAL A 623 5.07 11.60 -18.68
C VAL A 623 6.25 10.67 -18.92
N LYS A 624 6.28 9.50 -18.26
CA LYS A 624 7.29 8.49 -18.55
C LYS A 624 7.18 8.04 -19.99
N TYR A 625 5.98 7.75 -20.48
CA TYR A 625 5.76 7.38 -21.88
C TYR A 625 6.15 8.50 -22.86
N ASP A 626 5.77 9.75 -22.62
CA ASP A 626 6.18 10.89 -23.47
C ASP A 626 7.71 11.09 -23.50
N SER A 627 8.40 10.69 -22.43
CA SER A 627 9.86 10.77 -22.33
C SER A 627 10.59 9.61 -23.01
N LEU A 628 9.89 8.57 -23.48
CA LEU A 628 10.51 7.45 -24.18
C LEU A 628 11.02 7.88 -25.56
N VAL A 629 12.24 7.49 -25.89
CA VAL A 629 12.71 7.47 -27.27
C VAL A 629 12.01 6.30 -27.95
N LEU A 630 11.08 6.60 -28.86
CA LEU A 630 10.40 5.62 -29.69
C LEU A 630 11.32 5.12 -30.81
#